data_AF-A0A4Z2C900-F1
#
_entry.id   AF-A0A4Z2C900-F1
#
_cell.length_a   1.000
_cell.length_b   1.000
_cell.length_c   1.000
_cell.angle_alpha   90.00
_cell.angle_beta   90.00
_cell.angle_gamma   90.00
#
_symmetry.space_group_name_H-M   'P 1'
#
loop_
_entity.id
_entity.type
_entity.pdbx_description
1 polymer ?
#
loop_
_entity_poly.entity_id
_entity_poly.type
_entity_poly.pdbx_seq_one_letter_code
_entity_poly.pdbx_strand_id
1 'polypeptide(L)'
;MLRMDRQKFCVSLTVKPSRGLIDEKLVVIVQNCPPGFQMTIYAHHKSDDGHSYEAFAHYSASTSGSVNVSEDTSLGGTYSGVHQMGLFWSLRPVPGSKPGLRLRKSNVLTPMEVTISVYAGYQTEGFVDLIPLVSVEVERWYITPGVRRIPVTEDGLTGTLFLPSGPGPFPGVLDLWGGGGKLVEYRAALLASHGFAAIALDYMMPKITMETGKMVGIDYLETAYSFLQKHPQVLSSRIAILGLSFGTSMTLKIAVYSKVLKPRCAVCISGSHVQPVDGSIQEILEYFQQNEHKTRFNEENQVIFRDLLLPIPTDPKLKVDVGQLQIPLLLVVGEDDQNWPAEESAMDMKEMMERAGNSHLLTILSYPNTGHLIEPPYTPHFRSTAFKTAITQQKTFALWGGEMVAHSWAQEDSWRKVLDFLRQNLYVNTASFSNHGNSK
;
A
#
# COMPACT_ATOMS: atom_id res chain seq x y z
N MET A 1 -22.56 -52.36 6.23
CA MET A 1 -21.56 -52.18 5.16
C MET A 1 -22.28 -51.59 3.94
N LEU A 2 -22.60 -50.29 3.99
CA LEU A 2 -23.18 -49.56 2.86
C LEU A 2 -22.01 -48.94 2.10
N ARG A 3 -21.68 -49.53 0.94
CA ARG A 3 -20.79 -48.89 -0.02
C ARG A 3 -21.46 -47.60 -0.48
N MET A 4 -20.99 -46.46 0.00
CA MET A 4 -21.22 -45.20 -0.70
C MET A 4 -20.50 -45.31 -2.04
N ASP A 5 -21.28 -45.39 -3.11
CA ASP A 5 -20.78 -45.27 -4.48
C ASP A 5 -19.94 -44.00 -4.58
N ARG A 6 -18.62 -44.18 -4.80
CA ARG A 6 -17.74 -43.11 -5.24
C ARG A 6 -18.05 -42.82 -6.70
N GLN A 7 -19.20 -42.23 -6.97
CA GLN A 7 -19.37 -41.47 -8.18
C GLN A 7 -18.40 -40.28 -8.04
N LYS A 8 -17.21 -40.40 -8.64
CA LYS A 8 -16.23 -39.33 -8.71
C LYS A 8 -16.84 -38.22 -9.57
N PHE A 9 -17.60 -37.32 -8.96
CA PHE A 9 -18.04 -36.11 -9.64
C PHE A 9 -16.78 -35.28 -9.96
N CYS A 10 -16.64 -34.90 -11.22
CA CYS A 10 -15.49 -34.15 -11.70
C CYS A 10 -15.68 -32.66 -11.36
N VAL A 11 -15.35 -32.30 -10.12
CA VAL A 11 -15.37 -30.90 -9.67
C VAL A 11 -14.44 -30.08 -10.57
N SER A 12 -14.96 -28.99 -11.12
CA SER A 12 -14.19 -28.06 -11.94
C SER A 12 -13.99 -26.75 -11.20
N LEU A 13 -12.76 -26.23 -11.20
CA LEU A 13 -12.40 -24.93 -10.66
C LEU A 13 -11.93 -24.03 -11.80
N THR A 14 -12.56 -22.86 -11.94
CA THR A 14 -12.18 -21.83 -12.91
C THR A 14 -11.84 -20.55 -12.18
N VAL A 15 -10.70 -19.94 -12.51
CA VAL A 15 -10.30 -18.64 -12.00
C VAL A 15 -9.96 -17.71 -13.15
N LYS A 16 -10.63 -16.56 -13.24
CA LYS A 16 -10.45 -15.59 -14.34
C LYS A 16 -10.34 -14.14 -13.84
N PRO A 17 -9.36 -13.36 -14.34
CA PRO A 17 -8.26 -13.79 -15.18
C PRO A 17 -7.23 -14.60 -14.38
N SER A 18 -6.69 -15.69 -14.95
CA SER A 18 -5.65 -16.50 -14.28
C SER A 18 -4.30 -15.78 -14.21
N ARG A 19 -4.07 -14.78 -15.06
CA ARG A 19 -2.90 -13.90 -15.08
C ARG A 19 -3.37 -12.46 -15.22
N GLY A 20 -2.84 -11.56 -14.40
CA GLY A 20 -3.34 -10.19 -14.27
C GLY A 20 -2.60 -9.47 -13.15
N LEU A 21 -2.85 -8.18 -12.98
CA LEU A 21 -2.20 -7.42 -11.92
C LEU A 21 -2.71 -7.85 -10.52
N ILE A 22 -1.90 -7.60 -9.50
CA ILE A 22 -2.30 -7.85 -8.11
C ILE A 22 -3.51 -7.01 -7.74
N ASP A 23 -3.61 -5.76 -8.22
CA ASP A 23 -4.71 -4.82 -7.94
C ASP A 23 -5.92 -4.99 -8.88
N GLU A 24 -5.96 -6.07 -9.67
CA GLU A 24 -7.12 -6.48 -10.46
C GLU A 24 -7.89 -7.61 -9.77
N LYS A 25 -9.22 -7.47 -9.74
CA LYS A 25 -10.11 -8.53 -9.24
C LYS A 25 -10.07 -9.76 -10.15
N LEU A 26 -10.26 -10.92 -9.53
CA LEU A 26 -10.52 -12.18 -10.22
C LEU A 26 -11.82 -12.81 -9.73
N VAL A 27 -12.35 -13.72 -10.53
CA VAL A 27 -13.58 -14.47 -10.26
C VAL A 27 -13.20 -15.93 -10.09
N VAL A 28 -13.55 -16.51 -8.94
CA VAL A 28 -13.35 -17.93 -8.62
C VAL A 28 -14.70 -18.63 -8.67
N ILE A 29 -14.82 -19.63 -9.55
CA ILE A 29 -16.04 -20.41 -9.74
C ILE A 29 -15.71 -21.89 -9.59
N VAL A 30 -16.47 -22.59 -8.75
CA VAL A 30 -16.47 -24.05 -8.62
C VAL A 30 -17.77 -24.59 -9.20
N GLN A 31 -17.71 -25.64 -10.02
CA GLN A 31 -18.88 -26.26 -10.64
C GLN A 31 -18.78 -27.79 -10.60
N ASN A 32 -19.87 -28.45 -11.03
CA ASN A 32 -20.01 -29.90 -11.08
C ASN A 32 -19.93 -30.56 -9.68
N CYS A 33 -20.37 -29.84 -8.64
CA CYS A 33 -20.53 -30.38 -7.31
C CYS A 33 -21.94 -30.95 -7.13
N PRO A 34 -22.14 -31.95 -6.25
CA PRO A 34 -23.48 -32.31 -5.79
C PRO A 34 -24.19 -31.07 -5.16
N PRO A 35 -25.52 -30.93 -5.31
CA PRO A 35 -26.28 -29.89 -4.60
C PRO A 35 -26.02 -29.93 -3.09
N GLY A 36 -25.75 -28.77 -2.48
CA GLY A 36 -25.44 -28.67 -1.05
C GLY A 36 -24.08 -29.25 -0.64
N PHE A 37 -23.22 -29.61 -1.59
CA PHE A 37 -21.88 -30.12 -1.29
C PHE A 37 -21.06 -29.06 -0.54
N GLN A 38 -20.63 -29.43 0.67
CA GLN A 38 -19.76 -28.60 1.49
C GLN A 38 -18.32 -28.70 1.00
N MET A 39 -17.66 -27.56 0.85
CA MET A 39 -16.28 -27.48 0.39
C MET A 39 -15.52 -26.37 1.10
N THR A 40 -14.19 -26.51 1.11
CA THR A 40 -13.26 -25.43 1.43
C THR A 40 -12.56 -25.00 0.14
N ILE A 41 -12.61 -23.71 -0.18
CA ILE A 41 -11.75 -23.11 -1.20
C ILE A 41 -10.54 -22.53 -0.46
N TYR A 42 -9.35 -22.98 -0.83
CA TYR A 42 -8.08 -22.70 -0.17
C TYR A 42 -7.13 -21.99 -1.13
N ALA A 43 -6.41 -20.99 -0.64
CA ALA A 43 -5.36 -20.30 -1.37
C ALA A 43 -4.04 -20.44 -0.62
N HIS A 44 -2.97 -20.79 -1.33
CA HIS A 44 -1.62 -20.85 -0.79
C HIS A 44 -0.64 -20.08 -1.66
N HIS A 45 0.24 -19.33 -1.01
CA HIS A 45 1.30 -18.58 -1.64
C HIS A 45 2.61 -18.77 -0.90
N LYS A 46 3.70 -19.03 -1.63
CA LYS A 46 5.05 -18.98 -1.09
C LYS A 46 5.72 -17.68 -1.53
N SER A 47 6.03 -16.84 -0.55
CA SER A 47 6.61 -15.50 -0.75
C SER A 47 8.08 -15.52 -1.19
N ASP A 48 8.55 -14.40 -1.72
CA ASP A 48 9.92 -14.22 -2.20
C ASP A 48 10.98 -14.48 -1.12
N ASP A 49 10.64 -14.27 0.17
CA ASP A 49 11.52 -14.52 1.31
C ASP A 49 11.37 -15.94 1.90
N GLY A 50 10.63 -16.81 1.21
CA GLY A 50 10.53 -18.24 1.48
C GLY A 50 9.43 -18.65 2.46
N HIS A 51 8.67 -17.70 3.02
CA HIS A 51 7.57 -18.01 3.95
C HIS A 51 6.29 -18.37 3.18
N SER A 52 5.54 -19.34 3.71
CA SER A 52 4.24 -19.74 3.19
C SER A 52 3.09 -18.99 3.88
N TYR A 53 2.12 -18.59 3.08
CA TYR A 53 0.89 -17.94 3.51
C TYR A 53 -0.30 -18.71 2.98
N GLU A 54 -1.38 -18.73 3.76
CA GLU A 54 -2.63 -19.39 3.41
C GLU A 54 -3.86 -18.56 3.73
N ALA A 55 -4.93 -18.78 2.98
CA ALA A 55 -6.28 -18.29 3.24
C ALA A 55 -7.27 -19.37 2.85
N PHE A 56 -8.44 -19.40 3.49
CA PHE A 56 -9.47 -20.35 3.10
C PHE A 56 -10.85 -19.87 3.50
N ALA A 57 -11.85 -20.34 2.75
CA ALA A 57 -13.24 -20.04 2.98
C ALA A 57 -14.14 -21.25 2.74
N HIS A 58 -15.20 -21.35 3.54
CA HIS A 58 -16.16 -22.45 3.52
C HIS A 58 -17.39 -22.08 2.68
N TYR A 59 -17.78 -22.97 1.77
CA TYR A 59 -18.93 -22.77 0.88
C TYR A 59 -19.78 -24.03 0.77
N SER A 60 -21.09 -23.85 0.57
CA SER A 60 -22.00 -24.89 0.14
C SER A 60 -22.38 -24.66 -1.31
N ALA A 61 -22.27 -25.69 -2.16
CA ALA A 61 -22.72 -25.61 -3.53
C ALA A 61 -24.23 -25.34 -3.60
N SER A 62 -24.63 -24.47 -4.54
CA SER A 62 -26.03 -24.18 -4.85
C SER A 62 -26.81 -25.43 -5.30
N THR A 63 -28.11 -25.29 -5.52
CA THR A 63 -28.95 -26.36 -6.08
C THR A 63 -28.52 -26.80 -7.48
N SER A 64 -27.84 -25.92 -8.23
CA SER A 64 -27.21 -26.24 -9.52
C SER A 64 -25.80 -26.82 -9.41
N GLY A 65 -25.28 -27.03 -8.19
CA GLY A 65 -23.96 -27.65 -8.00
C GLY A 65 -22.79 -26.71 -8.25
N SER A 66 -22.96 -25.41 -8.00
CA SER A 66 -21.94 -24.38 -8.23
C SER A 66 -21.71 -23.46 -7.04
N VAL A 67 -20.52 -22.87 -6.97
CA VAL A 67 -20.15 -21.76 -6.09
C VAL A 67 -19.47 -20.67 -6.93
N ASN A 68 -19.90 -19.42 -6.80
CA ASN A 68 -19.25 -18.22 -7.31
C ASN A 68 -18.79 -17.35 -6.13
N VAL A 69 -17.49 -17.30 -5.86
CA VAL A 69 -16.91 -16.57 -4.71
C VAL A 69 -17.24 -15.07 -4.70
N SER A 70 -17.59 -14.50 -5.86
CA SER A 70 -17.94 -13.08 -5.99
C SER A 70 -19.36 -12.77 -5.50
N GLU A 71 -20.21 -13.79 -5.39
CA GLU A 71 -21.66 -13.66 -5.13
C GLU A 71 -22.10 -14.47 -3.90
N ASP A 72 -21.48 -15.63 -3.69
CA ASP A 72 -21.82 -16.55 -2.61
C ASP A 72 -21.12 -16.19 -1.30
N THR A 73 -21.85 -16.37 -0.21
CA THR A 73 -21.38 -16.08 1.14
C THR A 73 -20.39 -17.15 1.62
N SER A 74 -19.17 -16.74 2.01
CA SER A 74 -18.30 -17.58 2.82
C SER A 74 -18.91 -17.77 4.21
N LEU A 75 -19.01 -19.03 4.64
CA LEU A 75 -19.63 -19.44 5.92
C LEU A 75 -18.62 -19.53 7.07
N GLY A 76 -17.32 -19.35 6.79
CA GLY A 76 -16.26 -19.53 7.77
C GLY A 76 -14.88 -19.63 7.12
N GLY A 77 -13.84 -19.64 7.93
CA GLY A 77 -12.44 -19.70 7.50
C GLY A 77 -11.65 -18.45 7.90
N THR A 78 -10.73 -18.01 7.04
CA THR A 78 -9.98 -16.76 7.27
C THR A 78 -10.84 -15.51 7.05
N TYR A 79 -12.02 -15.66 6.46
CA TYR A 79 -13.05 -14.62 6.35
C TYR A 79 -14.45 -15.23 6.21
N SER A 80 -15.48 -14.41 6.40
CA SER A 80 -16.90 -14.77 6.20
C SER A 80 -17.63 -13.63 5.48
N GLY A 81 -18.74 -13.92 4.81
CA GLY A 81 -19.45 -12.93 3.98
C GLY A 81 -19.10 -13.02 2.49
N VAL A 82 -19.67 -12.12 1.69
CA VAL A 82 -19.45 -12.04 0.24
C VAL A 82 -18.23 -11.14 -0.03
N HIS A 83 -17.08 -11.77 -0.27
CA HIS A 83 -15.82 -11.07 -0.51
C HIS A 83 -15.04 -11.71 -1.66
N GLN A 84 -15.22 -11.17 -2.87
CA GLN A 84 -14.62 -11.68 -4.11
C GLN A 84 -13.10 -11.92 -4.01
N MET A 85 -12.38 -11.02 -3.34
CA MET A 85 -10.92 -11.10 -3.16
C MET A 85 -10.51 -11.59 -1.77
N GLY A 86 -11.44 -12.19 -1.02
CA GLY A 86 -11.22 -12.68 0.35
C GLY A 86 -10.03 -13.60 0.50
N LEU A 87 -9.80 -14.49 -0.47
CA LEU A 87 -8.67 -15.42 -0.49
C LEU A 87 -7.29 -14.75 -0.64
N PHE A 88 -7.24 -13.46 -0.98
CA PHE A 88 -5.99 -12.70 -1.15
C PHE A 88 -5.72 -11.81 0.06
N TRP A 89 -6.67 -10.94 0.41
CA TRP A 89 -6.46 -10.00 1.51
C TRP A 89 -6.50 -10.65 2.91
N SER A 90 -7.04 -11.88 3.02
CA SER A 90 -7.04 -12.65 4.28
C SER A 90 -5.89 -13.66 4.42
N LEU A 91 -4.92 -13.65 3.49
CA LEU A 91 -3.73 -14.50 3.61
C LEU A 91 -3.01 -14.23 4.94
N ARG A 92 -2.78 -15.28 5.69
CA ARG A 92 -2.02 -15.28 6.94
C ARG A 92 -0.85 -16.26 6.85
N PRO A 93 0.21 -16.10 7.65
CA PRO A 93 1.27 -17.10 7.71
C PRO A 93 0.70 -18.48 8.07
N VAL A 94 1.20 -19.55 7.45
CA VAL A 94 0.75 -20.92 7.77
C VAL A 94 1.03 -21.26 9.24
N PRO A 95 0.26 -22.16 9.88
CA PRO A 95 0.52 -22.63 11.24
C PRO A 95 1.98 -23.07 11.44
N GLY A 96 2.57 -22.69 12.58
CA GLY A 96 3.99 -22.96 12.88
C GLY A 96 4.98 -21.95 12.29
N SER A 97 4.52 -20.95 11.54
CA SER A 97 5.36 -19.85 11.06
C SER A 97 5.94 -19.01 12.19
N LYS A 98 7.06 -18.34 11.90
CA LYS A 98 7.67 -17.36 12.82
C LYS A 98 6.70 -16.22 13.11
N PRO A 99 6.63 -15.71 14.35
CA PRO A 99 5.77 -14.57 14.67
C PRO A 99 6.26 -13.27 14.01
N GLY A 100 5.29 -12.42 13.67
CA GLY A 100 5.53 -11.06 13.16
C GLY A 100 5.96 -10.99 11.70
N LEU A 101 5.66 -12.01 10.89
CA LEU A 101 5.85 -11.95 9.43
C LEU A 101 4.89 -10.93 8.80
N ARG A 102 5.33 -10.36 7.68
CA ARG A 102 4.55 -9.46 6.82
C ARG A 102 4.82 -9.84 5.39
N LEU A 103 3.77 -10.13 4.63
CA LEU A 103 3.91 -10.35 3.20
C LEU A 103 4.28 -9.03 2.52
N ARG A 104 5.41 -9.03 1.81
CA ARG A 104 5.85 -7.92 0.96
C ARG A 104 6.43 -8.49 -0.32
N LYS A 105 6.09 -7.88 -1.46
CA LYS A 105 6.76 -8.22 -2.71
C LYS A 105 8.14 -7.57 -2.75
N SER A 106 9.18 -8.37 -2.95
CA SER A 106 10.56 -7.88 -3.05
C SER A 106 11.10 -7.94 -4.48
N ASN A 107 10.60 -8.87 -5.30
CA ASN A 107 10.98 -8.98 -6.71
C ASN A 107 9.79 -8.74 -7.64
N VAL A 108 9.55 -7.47 -7.98
CA VAL A 108 8.43 -7.04 -8.84
C VAL A 108 8.45 -7.61 -10.27
N LEU A 109 9.57 -8.20 -10.72
CA LEU A 109 9.70 -8.84 -12.04
C LEU A 109 9.14 -10.26 -12.09
N THR A 110 8.68 -10.78 -10.96
CA THR A 110 8.02 -12.09 -10.85
C THR A 110 6.62 -11.91 -10.29
N PRO A 111 5.65 -12.74 -10.68
CA PRO A 111 4.32 -12.66 -10.10
C PRO A 111 4.33 -13.13 -8.64
N MET A 112 3.25 -12.83 -7.94
CA MET A 112 2.81 -13.60 -6.79
C MET A 112 2.01 -14.80 -7.34
N GLU A 113 2.59 -16.00 -7.24
CA GLU A 113 1.94 -17.26 -7.64
C GLU A 113 1.08 -17.76 -6.49
N VAL A 114 -0.21 -17.98 -6.74
CA VAL A 114 -1.16 -18.48 -5.76
C VAL A 114 -1.80 -19.75 -6.29
N THR A 115 -1.66 -20.84 -5.54
CA THR A 115 -2.39 -22.08 -5.82
C THR A 115 -3.76 -22.00 -5.15
N ILE A 116 -4.82 -22.08 -5.95
CA ILE A 116 -6.20 -22.15 -5.46
C ILE A 116 -6.67 -23.59 -5.58
N SER A 117 -7.13 -24.16 -4.46
CA SER A 117 -7.52 -25.56 -4.34
C SER A 117 -8.92 -25.70 -3.75
N VAL A 118 -9.66 -26.74 -4.16
CA VAL A 118 -10.94 -27.11 -3.55
C VAL A 118 -10.79 -28.40 -2.77
N TYR A 119 -11.19 -28.40 -1.50
CA TYR A 119 -11.23 -29.58 -0.63
C TYR A 119 -12.67 -29.96 -0.29
N ALA A 120 -12.92 -31.25 -0.06
CA ALA A 120 -14.22 -31.74 0.39
C ALA A 120 -14.44 -31.44 1.88
N GLY A 121 -15.64 -30.97 2.22
CA GLY A 121 -16.03 -30.61 3.58
C GLY A 121 -15.42 -29.28 4.05
N TYR A 122 -15.81 -28.86 5.26
CA TYR A 122 -15.29 -27.66 5.91
C TYR A 122 -14.00 -27.96 6.68
N GLN A 123 -12.89 -27.94 5.94
CA GLN A 123 -11.55 -28.10 6.47
C GLN A 123 -11.05 -26.78 7.07
N THR A 124 -10.36 -26.84 8.21
CA THR A 124 -9.80 -25.68 8.92
C THR A 124 -8.30 -25.76 9.17
N GLU A 125 -7.71 -26.95 9.05
CA GLU A 125 -6.29 -27.21 9.30
C GLU A 125 -5.84 -28.46 8.53
N GLY A 126 -4.53 -28.76 8.59
CA GLY A 126 -3.98 -30.00 8.01
C GLY A 126 -3.95 -30.04 6.48
N PHE A 127 -4.10 -28.90 5.79
CA PHE A 127 -4.17 -28.84 4.32
C PHE A 127 -2.98 -29.50 3.60
N VAL A 128 -1.81 -29.57 4.25
CA VAL A 128 -0.60 -30.23 3.73
C VAL A 128 -0.80 -31.74 3.52
N ASP A 129 -1.61 -32.38 4.37
CA ASP A 129 -1.85 -33.84 4.33
C ASP A 129 -3.12 -34.19 3.53
N LEU A 130 -3.89 -33.18 3.10
CA LEU A 130 -5.12 -33.35 2.35
C LEU A 130 -4.85 -33.35 0.85
N ILE A 131 -5.58 -34.21 0.13
CA ILE A 131 -5.56 -34.24 -1.33
C ILE A 131 -6.70 -33.34 -1.84
N PRO A 132 -6.40 -32.27 -2.62
CA PRO A 132 -7.45 -31.42 -3.18
C PRO A 132 -8.24 -32.17 -4.25
N LEU A 133 -9.51 -31.82 -4.41
CA LEU A 133 -10.38 -32.31 -5.48
C LEU A 133 -9.94 -31.77 -6.84
N VAL A 134 -9.52 -30.50 -6.87
CA VAL A 134 -8.99 -29.79 -8.03
C VAL A 134 -8.16 -28.61 -7.54
N SER A 135 -7.13 -28.25 -8.30
CA SER A 135 -6.29 -27.08 -8.06
C SER A 135 -6.01 -26.35 -9.36
N VAL A 136 -5.85 -25.04 -9.28
CA VAL A 136 -5.36 -24.19 -10.37
C VAL A 136 -4.34 -23.20 -9.82
N GLU A 137 -3.42 -22.78 -10.67
CA GLU A 137 -2.44 -21.75 -10.35
C GLU A 137 -2.87 -20.42 -10.97
N VAL A 138 -2.72 -19.33 -10.21
CA VAL A 138 -2.95 -17.97 -10.69
C VAL A 138 -1.75 -17.09 -10.39
N GLU A 139 -1.45 -16.22 -11.35
CA GLU A 139 -0.34 -15.27 -11.26
C GLU A 139 -0.87 -13.86 -11.04
N ARG A 140 -0.40 -13.18 -9.99
CA ARG A 140 -0.67 -11.76 -9.72
C ARG A 140 0.58 -10.92 -9.90
N TRP A 141 0.59 -10.12 -10.95
CA TRP A 141 1.74 -9.32 -11.37
C TRP A 141 1.74 -7.93 -10.72
N TYR A 142 2.93 -7.37 -10.50
CA TYR A 142 3.09 -5.97 -10.06
C TYR A 142 3.45 -5.04 -11.23
N ILE A 143 3.68 -5.62 -12.41
CA ILE A 143 4.17 -4.95 -13.61
C ILE A 143 3.40 -5.50 -14.81
N THR A 144 2.82 -4.63 -15.63
CA THR A 144 2.21 -5.01 -16.91
C THR A 144 3.27 -5.23 -18.00
N PRO A 145 2.98 -6.02 -19.04
CA PRO A 145 3.87 -6.19 -20.18
C PRO A 145 4.33 -4.86 -20.77
N GLY A 146 5.65 -4.71 -20.96
CA GLY A 146 6.26 -3.54 -21.58
C GLY A 146 6.66 -2.41 -20.62
N VAL A 147 6.25 -2.44 -19.35
CA VAL A 147 6.81 -1.55 -18.33
C VAL A 147 8.29 -1.86 -18.15
N ARG A 148 9.13 -0.82 -18.13
CA ARG A 148 10.58 -0.96 -17.99
C ARG A 148 11.01 -0.61 -16.58
N ARG A 149 11.75 -1.51 -15.94
CA ARG A 149 12.40 -1.30 -14.64
C ARG A 149 13.86 -0.88 -14.86
N ILE A 150 14.22 0.31 -14.40
CA ILE A 150 15.53 0.93 -14.62
C ILE A 150 16.13 1.29 -13.26
N PRO A 151 17.14 0.57 -12.75
CA PRO A 151 17.87 0.98 -11.56
C PRO A 151 18.49 2.37 -11.76
N VAL A 152 18.39 3.23 -10.74
CA VAL A 152 18.91 4.59 -10.76
C VAL A 152 20.02 4.70 -9.72
N THR A 153 21.23 4.95 -10.20
CA THR A 153 22.43 5.18 -9.38
C THR A 153 23.15 6.49 -9.70
N GLU A 154 22.56 7.28 -10.60
CA GLU A 154 23.09 8.59 -11.00
C GLU A 154 23.04 9.57 -9.83
N ASP A 155 24.03 10.47 -9.76
CA ASP A 155 24.14 11.49 -8.70
C ASP A 155 24.04 10.96 -7.26
N GLY A 156 24.50 9.71 -7.05
CA GLY A 156 24.50 9.05 -5.74
C GLY A 156 23.13 8.53 -5.29
N LEU A 157 22.09 8.65 -6.13
CA LEU A 157 20.76 8.13 -5.86
C LEU A 157 20.79 6.60 -5.67
N THR A 158 19.87 6.11 -4.86
CA THR A 158 19.54 4.70 -4.70
C THR A 158 18.04 4.60 -4.94
N GLY A 159 17.65 4.29 -6.17
CA GLY A 159 16.25 4.18 -6.54
C GLY A 159 16.05 3.29 -7.75
N THR A 160 14.79 3.12 -8.13
CA THR A 160 14.41 2.41 -9.36
C THR A 160 13.30 3.19 -10.05
N LEU A 161 13.54 3.55 -11.30
CA LEU A 161 12.57 4.18 -12.19
C LEU A 161 11.78 3.09 -12.92
N PHE A 162 10.46 3.18 -12.88
CA PHE A 162 9.53 2.40 -13.67
C PHE A 162 8.91 3.29 -14.74
N LEU A 163 9.06 2.89 -16.00
CA LEU A 163 8.49 3.60 -17.15
C LEU A 163 7.36 2.78 -17.76
N PRO A 164 6.17 3.37 -17.96
CA PRO A 164 5.08 2.72 -18.69
C PRO A 164 5.50 2.28 -20.09
N SER A 165 4.74 1.34 -20.65
CA SER A 165 4.85 1.00 -22.06
C SER A 165 4.31 2.13 -22.94
N GLY A 166 4.81 2.24 -24.18
CA GLY A 166 4.38 3.24 -25.16
C GLY A 166 5.37 4.41 -25.35
N PRO A 167 5.00 5.40 -26.16
CA PRO A 167 5.93 6.45 -26.62
C PRO A 167 6.27 7.50 -25.56
N GLY A 168 5.42 7.68 -24.54
CA GLY A 168 5.53 8.79 -23.59
C GLY A 168 5.40 10.16 -24.29
N PRO A 169 5.87 11.24 -23.65
CA PRO A 169 6.29 11.29 -22.24
C PRO A 169 5.11 11.06 -21.29
N PHE A 170 5.40 10.54 -20.10
CA PHE A 170 4.40 10.22 -19.07
C PHE A 170 4.50 11.21 -17.91
N PRO A 171 3.42 11.51 -17.19
CA PRO A 171 3.54 12.21 -15.92
C PRO A 171 4.37 11.41 -14.92
N GLY A 172 5.11 12.13 -14.08
CA GLY A 172 6.04 11.57 -13.11
C GLY A 172 5.43 11.40 -11.71
N VAL A 173 5.90 10.43 -10.95
CA VAL A 173 5.62 10.28 -9.52
C VAL A 173 6.92 9.97 -8.76
N LEU A 174 7.27 10.80 -7.79
CA LEU A 174 8.28 10.50 -6.79
C LEU A 174 7.63 9.69 -5.65
N ASP A 175 7.97 8.41 -5.54
CA ASP A 175 7.38 7.46 -4.59
C ASP A 175 8.27 7.30 -3.35
N LEU A 176 7.76 7.74 -2.19
CA LEU A 176 8.45 7.78 -0.91
C LEU A 176 7.77 6.84 0.11
N TRP A 177 8.49 5.79 0.52
CA TRP A 177 8.06 4.87 1.57
C TRP A 177 8.43 5.37 2.97
N GLY A 178 7.99 4.64 4.01
CA GLY A 178 8.22 5.00 5.41
C GLY A 178 9.61 4.65 5.97
N GLY A 179 9.79 4.83 7.28
CA GLY A 179 11.07 4.70 7.99
C GLY A 179 11.62 3.27 8.18
N GLY A 180 11.06 2.28 7.48
CA GLY A 180 11.55 0.89 7.52
C GLY A 180 12.87 0.68 6.78
N GLY A 181 13.29 1.66 5.97
CA GLY A 181 14.48 1.58 5.13
C GLY A 181 14.33 0.61 3.95
N LYS A 182 15.40 0.55 3.15
CA LYS A 182 15.49 -0.22 1.91
C LYS A 182 14.56 0.27 0.81
N LEU A 183 14.95 -0.04 -0.42
CA LEU A 183 14.15 0.25 -1.60
C LEU A 183 12.92 -0.66 -1.65
N VAL A 184 11.72 -0.06 -1.73
CA VAL A 184 10.44 -0.75 -1.88
C VAL A 184 9.82 -0.34 -3.22
N GLU A 185 9.64 -1.30 -4.12
CA GLU A 185 9.37 -1.01 -5.54
C GLU A 185 7.92 -1.24 -5.97
N TYR A 186 7.15 -2.05 -5.23
CA TYR A 186 5.89 -2.60 -5.73
C TYR A 186 4.80 -1.56 -5.98
N ARG A 187 4.79 -0.44 -5.24
CA ARG A 187 3.84 0.66 -5.51
C ARG A 187 4.24 1.45 -6.75
N ALA A 188 5.51 1.82 -6.91
CA ALA A 188 6.00 2.47 -8.13
C ALA A 188 5.81 1.60 -9.39
N ALA A 189 6.03 0.29 -9.27
CA ALA A 189 5.77 -0.69 -10.33
C ALA A 189 4.30 -0.70 -10.78
N LEU A 190 3.37 -0.67 -9.82
CA LEU A 190 1.94 -0.57 -10.11
C LEU A 190 1.56 0.79 -10.70
N LEU A 191 2.09 1.89 -10.18
CA LEU A 191 1.88 3.23 -10.76
C LEU A 191 2.28 3.27 -12.24
N ALA A 192 3.41 2.67 -12.60
CA ALA A 192 3.84 2.56 -14.00
C ALA A 192 2.93 1.69 -14.85
N SER A 193 2.37 0.63 -14.27
CA SER A 193 1.34 -0.19 -14.92
C SER A 193 0.03 0.58 -15.15
N HIS A 194 -0.21 1.65 -14.39
CA HIS A 194 -1.33 2.58 -14.55
C HIS A 194 -0.98 3.85 -15.32
N GLY A 195 0.19 3.88 -15.98
CA GLY A 195 0.58 4.94 -16.91
C GLY A 195 1.42 6.07 -16.31
N PHE A 196 1.98 5.93 -15.10
CA PHE A 196 2.85 6.96 -14.52
C PHE A 196 4.32 6.58 -14.55
N ALA A 197 5.21 7.46 -14.99
CA ALA A 197 6.65 7.26 -14.77
C ALA A 197 6.95 7.42 -13.27
N ALA A 198 7.28 6.35 -12.57
CA ALA A 198 7.40 6.38 -11.11
C ALA A 198 8.80 5.99 -10.64
N ILE A 199 9.41 6.78 -9.77
CA ILE A 199 10.67 6.42 -9.12
C ILE A 199 10.41 6.03 -7.67
N ALA A 200 10.69 4.78 -7.33
CA ALA A 200 10.84 4.37 -5.94
C ALA A 200 12.21 4.86 -5.44
N LEU A 201 12.24 5.60 -4.34
CA LEU A 201 13.46 6.16 -3.78
C LEU A 201 13.76 5.58 -2.39
N ASP A 202 14.98 5.08 -2.20
CA ASP A 202 15.52 4.84 -0.87
C ASP A 202 16.26 6.09 -0.40
N TYR A 203 15.73 6.75 0.61
CA TYR A 203 16.30 7.93 1.26
C TYR A 203 16.60 7.67 2.75
N MET A 204 16.30 6.46 3.23
CA MET A 204 16.52 6.06 4.63
C MET A 204 17.77 5.20 4.79
N MET A 205 18.03 4.32 3.84
CA MET A 205 19.25 3.50 3.77
C MET A 205 19.87 3.49 2.36
N PRO A 206 19.97 4.65 1.66
CA PRO A 206 20.66 4.67 0.37
C PRO A 206 22.11 4.24 0.54
N LYS A 207 22.73 3.82 -0.56
CA LYS A 207 24.11 3.33 -0.58
C LYS A 207 25.07 4.28 0.15
N ILE A 208 24.97 5.58 -0.12
CA ILE A 208 25.81 6.61 0.53
C ILE A 208 25.63 6.66 2.05
N THR A 209 24.42 6.49 2.57
CA THR A 209 24.15 6.43 4.01
C THR A 209 24.69 5.16 4.62
N MET A 210 24.55 4.01 3.94
CA MET A 210 25.12 2.76 4.42
C MET A 210 26.65 2.77 4.46
N GLU A 211 27.29 3.46 3.51
CA GLU A 211 28.76 3.56 3.43
C GLU A 211 29.34 4.58 4.42
N THR A 212 28.64 5.70 4.64
CA THR A 212 29.16 6.82 5.45
C THR A 212 28.61 6.89 6.87
N GLY A 213 27.50 6.19 7.15
CA GLY A 213 26.72 6.31 8.38
C GLY A 213 25.96 7.64 8.51
N LYS A 214 25.98 8.51 7.49
CA LYS A 214 25.31 9.82 7.53
C LYS A 214 24.01 9.78 6.73
N MET A 215 22.94 10.30 7.33
CA MET A 215 21.67 10.48 6.63
C MET A 215 21.80 11.49 5.48
N VAL A 216 21.12 11.20 4.38
CA VAL A 216 21.00 12.16 3.28
C VAL A 216 20.16 13.37 3.68
N GLY A 217 20.40 14.51 3.04
CA GLY A 217 19.64 15.73 3.25
C GLY A 217 18.41 15.83 2.33
N ILE A 218 17.73 16.97 2.41
CA ILE A 218 16.60 17.28 1.52
C ILE A 218 17.07 17.41 0.07
N ASP A 219 18.28 17.89 -0.17
CA ASP A 219 18.96 17.99 -1.47
C ASP A 219 18.99 16.66 -2.23
N TYR A 220 19.05 15.52 -1.53
CA TYR A 220 18.94 14.19 -2.14
C TYR A 220 17.55 13.94 -2.75
N LEU A 221 16.49 14.38 -2.08
CA LEU A 221 15.12 14.30 -2.60
C LEU A 221 14.93 15.29 -3.76
N GLU A 222 15.55 16.47 -3.71
CA GLU A 222 15.56 17.43 -4.82
C GLU A 222 16.30 16.89 -6.05
N THR A 223 17.37 16.13 -5.82
CA THR A 223 18.13 15.44 -6.87
C THR A 223 17.27 14.36 -7.53
N ALA A 224 16.55 13.54 -6.76
CA ALA A 224 15.63 12.54 -7.29
C ALA A 224 14.47 13.15 -8.09
N TYR A 225 13.91 14.26 -7.60
CA TYR A 225 12.88 15.01 -8.33
C TYR A 225 13.43 15.58 -9.65
N SER A 226 14.63 16.16 -9.61
CA SER A 226 15.30 16.72 -10.78
C SER A 226 15.66 15.64 -11.81
N PHE A 227 16.04 14.44 -11.36
CA PHE A 227 16.27 13.28 -12.21
C PHE A 227 15.00 12.95 -13.01
N LEU A 228 13.84 12.83 -12.36
CA LEU A 228 12.56 12.66 -13.06
C LEU A 228 12.29 13.82 -14.03
N GLN A 229 12.50 15.06 -13.58
CA GLN A 229 12.22 16.25 -14.39
C GLN A 229 13.04 16.33 -15.68
N LYS A 230 14.28 15.84 -15.66
CA LYS A 230 15.18 15.84 -16.81
C LYS A 230 15.02 14.62 -17.72
N HIS A 231 14.33 13.58 -17.25
CA HIS A 231 14.20 12.34 -18.00
C HIS A 231 13.33 12.55 -19.26
N PRO A 232 13.78 12.15 -20.47
CA PRO A 232 13.12 12.51 -21.74
C PRO A 232 11.73 11.90 -21.92
N GLN A 233 11.41 10.82 -21.19
CA GLN A 233 10.09 10.21 -21.18
C GLN A 233 9.19 10.68 -20.03
N VAL A 234 9.59 11.73 -19.30
CA VAL A 234 8.78 12.30 -18.22
C VAL A 234 8.32 13.70 -18.62
N LEU A 235 7.04 14.00 -18.39
CA LEU A 235 6.51 15.34 -18.49
C LEU A 235 7.04 16.18 -17.32
N SER A 236 8.10 16.94 -17.58
CA SER A 236 8.85 17.72 -16.58
C SER A 236 8.02 18.70 -15.72
N SER A 237 6.85 19.12 -16.22
CA SER A 237 5.90 20.01 -15.52
C SER A 237 4.72 19.28 -14.86
N ARG A 238 4.69 17.95 -14.92
CA ARG A 238 3.60 17.09 -14.43
C ARG A 238 4.18 15.98 -13.55
N ILE A 239 4.73 16.36 -12.41
CA ILE A 239 5.30 15.43 -11.43
C ILE A 239 4.53 15.55 -10.12
N ALA A 240 4.08 14.43 -9.56
CA ALA A 240 3.53 14.36 -8.20
C ALA A 240 4.55 13.77 -7.22
N ILE A 241 4.26 13.92 -5.93
CA ILE A 241 4.98 13.24 -4.86
C ILE A 241 3.95 12.40 -4.09
N LEU A 242 4.28 11.14 -3.83
CA LEU A 242 3.43 10.21 -3.09
C LEU A 242 4.23 9.67 -1.89
N GLY A 243 3.77 9.99 -0.68
CA GLY A 243 4.37 9.58 0.58
C GLY A 243 3.50 8.60 1.37
N LEU A 244 4.13 7.64 2.05
CA LEU A 244 3.49 6.83 3.09
C LEU A 244 4.28 6.90 4.39
N SER A 245 3.59 7.00 5.53
CA SER A 245 4.23 7.04 6.85
C SER A 245 5.25 8.19 6.92
N PHE A 246 6.50 7.93 7.28
CA PHE A 246 7.57 8.93 7.23
C PHE A 246 7.75 9.62 5.87
N GLY A 247 7.43 8.91 4.77
CA GLY A 247 7.41 9.50 3.43
C GLY A 247 6.41 10.64 3.28
N THR A 248 5.31 10.65 4.04
CA THR A 248 4.37 11.77 4.12
C THR A 248 5.02 13.00 4.74
N SER A 249 5.79 12.84 5.83
CA SER A 249 6.51 13.95 6.45
C SER A 249 7.49 14.60 5.47
N MET A 250 8.24 13.78 4.73
CA MET A 250 9.14 14.30 3.69
C MET A 250 8.35 14.97 2.56
N THR A 251 7.27 14.35 2.09
CA THR A 251 6.40 14.88 1.02
C THR A 251 5.86 16.26 1.36
N LEU A 252 5.30 16.42 2.56
CA LEU A 252 4.77 17.71 3.02
C LEU A 252 5.88 18.74 3.17
N LYS A 253 7.01 18.35 3.77
CA LYS A 253 8.16 19.25 3.99
C LYS A 253 8.70 19.81 2.67
N ILE A 254 8.96 18.95 1.69
CA ILE A 254 9.52 19.39 0.40
C ILE A 254 8.48 20.11 -0.46
N ALA A 255 7.19 19.75 -0.37
CA ALA A 255 6.13 20.45 -1.10
C ALA A 255 5.90 21.88 -0.58
N VAL A 256 6.13 22.13 0.72
CA VAL A 256 5.99 23.46 1.32
C VAL A 256 7.27 24.29 1.23
N TYR A 257 8.42 23.73 1.62
CA TYR A 257 9.63 24.52 1.90
C TYR A 257 10.71 24.43 0.83
N SER A 258 10.68 23.45 -0.09
CA SER A 258 11.67 23.44 -1.16
C SER A 258 11.45 24.62 -2.10
N LYS A 259 12.54 25.32 -2.43
CA LYS A 259 12.54 26.40 -3.43
C LYS A 259 12.76 25.87 -4.85
N VAL A 260 13.13 24.60 -4.98
CA VAL A 260 13.52 23.95 -6.24
C VAL A 260 12.40 23.06 -6.77
N LEU A 261 11.78 22.26 -5.90
CA LEU A 261 10.68 21.38 -6.30
C LEU A 261 9.41 22.17 -6.59
N LYS A 262 8.73 21.80 -7.68
CA LYS A 262 7.44 22.35 -8.06
C LYS A 262 6.48 21.23 -8.44
N PRO A 263 6.12 20.34 -7.49
CA PRO A 263 5.22 19.24 -7.77
C PRO A 263 3.85 19.79 -8.16
N ARG A 264 3.12 19.05 -8.99
CA ARG A 264 1.80 19.43 -9.46
C ARG A 264 0.69 19.07 -8.45
N CYS A 265 0.90 18.03 -7.65
CA CYS A 265 0.06 17.61 -6.54
C CYS A 265 0.85 16.69 -5.59
N ALA A 266 0.30 16.45 -4.40
CA ALA A 266 0.87 15.55 -3.41
C ALA A 266 -0.19 14.56 -2.88
N VAL A 267 0.23 13.33 -2.61
CA VAL A 267 -0.57 12.28 -1.98
C VAL A 267 0.15 11.80 -0.73
N CYS A 268 -0.53 11.81 0.41
CA CYS A 268 0.02 11.47 1.72
C CYS A 268 -0.83 10.38 2.38
N ILE A 269 -0.24 9.22 2.63
CA ILE A 269 -0.92 8.06 3.19
C ILE A 269 -0.41 7.81 4.61
N SER A 270 -1.33 7.73 5.58
CA SER A 270 -1.07 7.36 6.98
C SER A 270 0.16 8.07 7.57
N GLY A 271 0.16 9.40 7.58
CA GLY A 271 1.33 10.16 8.03
C GLY A 271 0.98 11.46 8.75
N SER A 272 2.01 12.21 9.15
CA SER A 272 1.89 13.43 9.92
C SER A 272 2.78 14.54 9.37
N HIS A 273 2.33 15.77 9.59
CA HIS A 273 3.06 17.00 9.32
C HIS A 273 3.95 17.43 10.50
N VAL A 274 3.86 16.76 11.66
CA VAL A 274 4.64 17.04 12.87
C VAL A 274 6.10 16.62 12.69
N GLN A 275 7.00 17.61 12.70
CA GLN A 275 8.44 17.47 12.57
C GLN A 275 9.14 18.84 12.72
N PRO A 276 10.41 18.89 13.14
CA PRO A 276 11.23 20.10 13.03
C PRO A 276 11.29 20.63 11.58
N VAL A 277 10.73 21.82 11.34
CA VAL A 277 10.60 22.38 9.97
C VAL A 277 11.96 22.73 9.36
N ASP A 278 12.88 23.26 10.16
CA ASP A 278 14.24 23.63 9.72
C ASP A 278 15.25 22.47 9.81
N GLY A 279 14.86 21.35 10.42
CA GLY A 279 15.77 20.23 10.69
C GLY A 279 16.10 19.37 9.46
N SER A 280 17.28 18.80 9.43
CA SER A 280 17.66 17.69 8.54
C SER A 280 16.79 16.45 8.79
N ILE A 281 16.86 15.46 7.89
CA ILE A 281 16.21 14.16 8.09
C ILE A 281 16.68 13.53 9.41
N GLN A 282 17.97 13.65 9.73
CA GLN A 282 18.55 13.17 10.99
C GLN A 282 17.89 13.83 12.22
N GLU A 283 17.76 15.16 12.23
CA GLU A 283 17.16 15.89 13.37
C GLU A 283 15.67 15.58 13.55
N ILE A 284 14.95 15.26 12.47
CA ILE A 284 13.55 14.81 12.54
C ILE A 284 13.47 13.45 13.23
N LEU A 285 14.38 12.54 12.89
CA LEU A 285 14.46 11.21 13.50
C LEU A 285 14.87 11.31 14.98
N GLU A 286 15.81 12.21 15.32
CA GLU A 286 16.21 12.52 16.69
C GLU A 286 15.04 13.09 17.50
N TYR A 287 14.21 13.95 16.90
CA TYR A 287 12.99 14.44 17.55
C TYR A 287 12.04 13.30 17.93
N PHE A 288 11.88 12.29 17.06
CA PHE A 288 11.08 11.10 17.39
C PHE A 288 11.70 10.27 18.52
N GLN A 289 13.04 10.14 18.53
CA GLN A 289 13.77 9.43 19.59
C GLN A 289 13.67 10.15 20.94
N GLN A 290 13.73 11.48 20.96
CA GLN A 290 13.54 12.26 22.19
C GLN A 290 12.15 12.02 22.80
N ASN A 291 11.16 11.73 21.96
CA ASN A 291 9.80 11.39 22.37
C ASN A 291 9.59 9.89 22.67
N GLU A 292 10.62 9.03 22.61
CA GLU A 292 10.50 7.58 22.83
C GLU A 292 9.86 7.23 24.18
N HIS A 293 10.07 8.06 25.20
CA HIS A 293 9.44 7.92 26.53
C HIS A 293 7.91 7.97 26.51
N LYS A 294 7.29 8.46 25.42
CA LYS A 294 5.83 8.49 25.22
C LYS A 294 5.28 7.20 24.62
N THR A 295 6.15 6.29 24.18
CA THR A 295 5.75 5.03 23.55
C THR A 295 4.84 4.22 24.47
N ARG A 296 3.70 3.76 23.94
CA ARG A 296 2.79 2.86 24.65
C ARG A 296 2.93 1.43 24.17
N PHE A 297 2.45 0.51 25.01
CA PHE A 297 2.39 -0.92 24.73
C PHE A 297 0.96 -1.40 25.02
N ASN A 298 0.44 -2.29 24.18
CA ASN A 298 -0.80 -3.01 24.49
C ASN A 298 -0.53 -4.23 25.39
N GLU A 299 -1.59 -4.95 25.75
CA GLU A 299 -1.51 -6.15 26.60
C GLU A 299 -0.62 -7.28 26.01
N GLU A 300 -0.42 -7.29 24.69
CA GLU A 300 0.45 -8.25 23.98
C GLU A 300 1.90 -7.74 23.82
N ASN A 301 2.29 -6.67 24.53
CA ASN A 301 3.58 -5.99 24.41
C ASN A 301 3.90 -5.49 22.99
N GLN A 302 2.88 -5.19 22.19
CA GLN A 302 3.06 -4.57 20.87
C GLN A 302 3.16 -3.06 21.05
N VAL A 303 4.08 -2.47 20.29
CA VAL A 303 4.46 -1.06 20.39
C VAL A 303 3.47 -0.17 19.63
N ILE A 304 3.02 0.89 20.28
CA ILE A 304 2.15 1.94 19.74
C ILE A 304 3.00 3.22 19.65
N PHE A 305 3.28 3.65 18.42
CA PHE A 305 4.20 4.78 18.13
C PHE A 305 3.49 6.11 17.92
N ARG A 306 2.17 6.16 17.79
CA ARG A 306 1.45 7.41 17.47
C ARG A 306 1.71 8.53 18.50
N ASP A 307 1.98 8.16 19.75
CA ASP A 307 2.20 9.12 20.84
C ASP A 307 3.56 9.82 20.78
N LEU A 308 4.48 9.34 19.92
CA LEU A 308 5.72 10.06 19.62
C LEU A 308 5.44 11.46 19.05
N LEU A 309 4.28 11.65 18.42
CA LEU A 309 3.88 12.89 17.76
C LEU A 309 2.67 13.56 18.44
N LEU A 310 2.16 12.98 19.53
CA LEU A 310 1.05 13.54 20.30
C LEU A 310 1.52 14.19 21.62
N PRO A 311 0.76 15.18 22.11
CA PRO A 311 -0.26 15.94 21.36
C PRO A 311 0.37 16.71 20.18
N ILE A 312 -0.43 17.04 19.15
CA ILE A 312 0.04 17.86 18.03
C ILE A 312 0.60 19.18 18.60
N PRO A 313 1.86 19.54 18.29
CA PRO A 313 2.49 20.71 18.90
C PRO A 313 1.81 22.00 18.46
N THR A 314 1.78 22.98 19.38
CA THR A 314 1.33 24.35 19.07
C THR A 314 2.48 25.20 18.51
N ASP A 315 3.74 24.81 18.75
CA ASP A 315 4.91 25.49 18.18
C ASP A 315 4.97 25.27 16.66
N PRO A 316 4.86 26.33 15.83
CA PRO A 316 4.93 26.22 14.39
C PRO A 316 6.29 25.70 13.87
N LYS A 317 7.35 25.71 14.68
CA LYS A 317 8.66 25.14 14.29
C LYS A 317 8.68 23.61 14.31
N LEU A 318 7.69 22.99 14.96
CA LEU A 318 7.59 21.54 15.12
C LEU A 318 6.51 20.91 14.25
N LYS A 319 5.94 21.65 13.30
CA LYS A 319 4.98 21.12 12.34
C LYS A 319 4.99 21.90 11.03
N VAL A 320 4.94 21.19 9.91
CA VAL A 320 4.92 21.80 8.58
C VAL A 320 3.67 22.66 8.41
N ASP A 321 3.85 23.90 7.97
CA ASP A 321 2.76 24.82 7.68
C ASP A 321 2.09 24.48 6.33
N VAL A 322 1.23 23.48 6.36
CA VAL A 322 0.50 22.99 5.18
C VAL A 322 -0.42 24.07 4.59
N GLY A 323 -0.78 25.10 5.37
CA GLY A 323 -1.50 26.28 4.88
C GLY A 323 -0.77 27.04 3.77
N GLN A 324 0.56 26.87 3.63
CA GLN A 324 1.33 27.50 2.54
C GLN A 324 1.19 26.76 1.20
N LEU A 325 0.68 25.53 1.16
CA LEU A 325 0.57 24.75 -0.08
C LEU A 325 -0.29 25.46 -1.13
N GLN A 326 0.22 25.51 -2.35
CA GLN A 326 -0.50 26.04 -3.53
C GLN A 326 -0.81 24.95 -4.56
N ILE A 327 -0.79 23.69 -4.12
CA ILE A 327 -1.01 22.51 -4.96
C ILE A 327 -2.10 21.63 -4.34
N PRO A 328 -2.84 20.86 -5.15
CA PRO A 328 -3.76 19.85 -4.64
C PRO A 328 -3.06 18.83 -3.75
N LEU A 329 -3.67 18.56 -2.59
CA LEU A 329 -3.20 17.60 -1.59
C LEU A 329 -4.30 16.56 -1.31
N LEU A 330 -3.95 15.29 -1.43
CA LEU A 330 -4.78 14.17 -1.01
C LEU A 330 -4.21 13.53 0.26
N LEU A 331 -5.01 13.51 1.33
CA LEU A 331 -4.71 12.77 2.55
C LEU A 331 -5.51 11.46 2.58
N VAL A 332 -4.84 10.34 2.80
CA VAL A 332 -5.45 9.03 3.04
C VAL A 332 -5.17 8.64 4.49
N VAL A 333 -6.24 8.52 5.28
CA VAL A 333 -6.20 8.41 6.74
C VAL A 333 -6.83 7.10 7.18
N GLY A 334 -6.10 6.31 7.96
CA GLY A 334 -6.66 5.22 8.76
C GLY A 334 -7.00 5.73 10.17
N GLU A 335 -8.26 5.60 10.58
CA GLU A 335 -8.73 6.09 11.90
C GLU A 335 -8.25 5.20 13.06
N ASP A 336 -7.88 3.95 12.80
CA ASP A 336 -7.24 3.04 13.78
C ASP A 336 -5.72 2.98 13.57
N ASP A 337 -5.07 4.05 13.10
CA ASP A 337 -3.62 4.12 12.99
C ASP A 337 -2.96 4.13 14.38
N GLN A 338 -2.16 3.11 14.66
CA GLN A 338 -1.44 2.93 15.93
C GLN A 338 0.05 3.33 15.83
N ASN A 339 0.51 3.72 14.65
CA ASN A 339 1.90 4.10 14.41
C ASN A 339 2.07 5.62 14.30
N TRP A 340 1.16 6.31 13.62
CA TRP A 340 1.16 7.76 13.44
C TRP A 340 -0.22 8.32 13.80
N PRO A 341 -0.33 9.54 14.37
CA PRO A 341 -1.62 10.16 14.64
C PRO A 341 -2.19 10.76 13.34
N ALA A 342 -2.49 9.90 12.37
CA ALA A 342 -2.85 10.30 11.01
C ALA A 342 -4.16 11.11 10.98
N GLU A 343 -5.14 10.73 11.80
CA GLU A 343 -6.42 11.43 11.94
C GLU A 343 -6.23 12.82 12.55
N GLU A 344 -5.57 12.91 13.71
CA GLU A 344 -5.35 14.20 14.38
C GLU A 344 -4.50 15.14 13.51
N SER A 345 -3.51 14.57 12.81
CA SER A 345 -2.68 15.33 11.87
C SER A 345 -3.49 15.84 10.69
N ALA A 346 -4.42 15.04 10.15
CA ALA A 346 -5.28 15.44 9.05
C ALA A 346 -6.24 16.58 9.46
N MET A 347 -6.76 16.54 10.68
CA MET A 347 -7.63 17.61 11.20
C MET A 347 -6.87 18.92 11.43
N ASP A 348 -5.66 18.87 12.00
CA ASP A 348 -4.84 20.08 12.18
C ASP A 348 -4.39 20.67 10.83
N MET A 349 -3.99 19.83 9.86
CA MET A 349 -3.69 20.26 8.49
C MET A 349 -4.91 20.89 7.80
N LYS A 350 -6.10 20.32 7.99
CA LYS A 350 -7.36 20.87 7.48
C LYS A 350 -7.61 22.28 8.04
N GLU A 351 -7.47 22.46 9.35
CA GLU A 351 -7.65 23.77 9.99
C GLU A 351 -6.61 24.80 9.49
N MET A 352 -5.34 24.39 9.30
CA MET A 352 -4.32 25.25 8.69
C MET A 352 -4.74 25.73 7.30
N MET A 353 -5.19 24.81 6.44
CA MET A 353 -5.58 25.13 5.07
C MET A 353 -6.87 25.95 4.99
N GLU A 354 -7.82 25.72 5.88
CA GLU A 354 -9.02 26.56 6.00
C GLU A 354 -8.67 28.00 6.39
N ARG A 355 -7.79 28.19 7.39
CA ARG A 355 -7.31 29.52 7.80
C ARG A 355 -6.54 30.24 6.71
N ALA A 356 -5.80 29.51 5.88
CA ALA A 356 -5.07 30.06 4.74
C ALA A 356 -5.96 30.32 3.51
N GLY A 357 -7.22 29.89 3.52
CA GLY A 357 -8.15 30.05 2.39
C GLY A 357 -7.90 29.10 1.22
N ASN A 358 -7.08 28.06 1.39
CA ASN A 358 -6.74 27.08 0.35
C ASN A 358 -7.38 25.69 0.58
N SER A 359 -8.45 25.61 1.39
CA SER A 359 -9.19 24.38 1.65
C SER A 359 -9.71 23.67 0.39
N HIS A 360 -9.95 24.40 -0.69
CA HIS A 360 -10.35 23.85 -2.00
C HIS A 360 -9.27 22.96 -2.66
N LEU A 361 -8.02 23.01 -2.18
CA LEU A 361 -6.93 22.14 -2.64
C LEU A 361 -6.85 20.83 -1.85
N LEU A 362 -7.56 20.72 -0.72
CA LEU A 362 -7.46 19.58 0.18
C LEU A 362 -8.57 18.56 -0.09
N THR A 363 -8.18 17.30 -0.26
CA THR A 363 -9.09 16.15 -0.21
C THR A 363 -8.65 15.22 0.91
N ILE A 364 -9.58 14.80 1.76
CA ILE A 364 -9.33 13.83 2.83
C ILE A 364 -10.19 12.59 2.59
N LEU A 365 -9.54 11.44 2.56
CA LEU A 365 -10.18 10.13 2.59
C LEU A 365 -9.91 9.52 3.96
N SER A 366 -10.94 9.48 4.81
CA SER A 366 -10.88 8.87 6.14
C SER A 366 -11.54 7.51 6.11
N TYR A 367 -10.86 6.50 6.67
CA TYR A 367 -11.30 5.12 6.67
C TYR A 367 -11.40 4.61 8.12
N PRO A 368 -12.63 4.38 8.61
CA PRO A 368 -12.85 3.75 9.91
C PRO A 368 -12.20 2.37 10.01
N ASN A 369 -11.78 2.00 11.21
CA ASN A 369 -11.19 0.69 11.52
C ASN A 369 -10.04 0.30 10.56
N THR A 370 -9.29 1.28 10.05
CA THR A 370 -8.18 1.09 9.12
C THR A 370 -6.90 1.51 9.81
N GLY A 371 -5.89 0.63 9.82
CA GLY A 371 -4.60 0.89 10.42
C GLY A 371 -3.60 1.62 9.53
N HIS A 372 -2.36 1.65 9.98
CA HIS A 372 -1.26 2.41 9.37
C HIS A 372 -0.89 1.97 7.95
N LEU A 373 -0.81 0.67 7.70
CA LEU A 373 -0.20 0.10 6.50
C LEU A 373 -1.18 0.00 5.31
N ILE A 374 -1.70 1.15 4.85
CA ILE A 374 -2.56 1.22 3.66
C ILE A 374 -1.70 1.01 2.40
N GLU A 375 -1.55 -0.26 2.03
CA GLU A 375 -0.84 -0.72 0.85
C GLU A 375 -1.72 -0.76 -0.41
N PRO A 376 -1.15 -1.03 -1.62
CA PRO A 376 -1.97 -1.35 -2.78
C PRO A 376 -2.99 -2.48 -2.50
N PRO A 377 -4.07 -2.58 -3.31
CA PRO A 377 -5.18 -3.48 -3.04
C PRO A 377 -4.74 -4.94 -2.92
N TYR A 378 -5.44 -5.67 -2.05
CA TYR A 378 -5.28 -7.11 -1.84
C TYR A 378 -3.95 -7.57 -1.25
N THR A 379 -3.05 -6.64 -0.89
CA THR A 379 -2.03 -6.95 0.14
C THR A 379 -2.77 -7.42 1.40
N PRO A 380 -2.35 -8.53 2.02
CA PRO A 380 -3.00 -9.01 3.23
C PRO A 380 -2.82 -8.05 4.40
N HIS A 381 -3.87 -7.90 5.22
CA HIS A 381 -3.81 -7.08 6.42
C HIS A 381 -3.03 -7.78 7.54
N PHE A 382 -1.99 -7.11 8.04
CA PHE A 382 -1.25 -7.53 9.22
C PHE A 382 -1.43 -6.49 10.32
N ARG A 383 -2.27 -6.77 11.32
CA ARG A 383 -2.54 -5.85 12.44
C ARG A 383 -1.27 -5.52 13.24
N SER A 384 -0.38 -6.48 13.42
CA SER A 384 0.92 -6.29 14.05
C SER A 384 1.99 -7.12 13.37
N THR A 385 3.21 -6.58 13.27
CA THR A 385 4.35 -7.30 12.66
C THR A 385 5.64 -6.98 13.38
N ALA A 386 6.64 -7.83 13.19
CA ALA A 386 8.00 -7.45 13.51
C ALA A 386 8.41 -6.25 12.64
N PHE A 387 8.99 -5.24 13.28
CA PHE A 387 9.46 -4.03 12.63
C PHE A 387 10.87 -3.71 13.11
N LYS A 388 11.65 -3.12 12.22
CA LYS A 388 12.96 -2.53 12.52
C LYS A 388 12.95 -1.13 11.95
N THR A 389 13.18 -0.14 12.80
CA THR A 389 13.40 1.22 12.31
C THR A 389 14.76 1.29 11.62
N ALA A 390 14.91 2.15 10.61
CA ALA A 390 16.20 2.40 9.99
C ALA A 390 17.26 2.88 10.99
N ILE A 391 16.84 3.57 12.07
CA ILE A 391 17.72 4.22 13.04
C ILE A 391 18.24 3.23 14.09
N THR A 392 17.33 2.61 14.86
CA THR A 392 17.71 1.79 16.01
C THR A 392 18.12 0.38 15.59
N GLN A 393 17.64 -0.09 14.44
CA GLN A 393 17.76 -1.47 13.95
C GLN A 393 17.25 -2.55 14.94
N GLN A 394 16.68 -2.11 16.06
CA GLN A 394 16.12 -2.96 17.10
C GLN A 394 14.81 -3.54 16.58
N LYS A 395 14.66 -4.84 16.75
CA LYS A 395 13.45 -5.54 16.36
C LYS A 395 12.39 -5.36 17.44
N THR A 396 11.28 -4.72 17.10
CA THR A 396 10.09 -4.58 17.95
C THR A 396 8.89 -5.22 17.25
N PHE A 397 7.80 -5.45 17.98
CA PHE A 397 6.50 -5.80 17.39
C PHE A 397 5.66 -4.54 17.32
N ALA A 398 5.52 -3.94 16.15
CA ALA A 398 4.71 -2.74 15.98
C ALA A 398 3.23 -3.14 15.84
N LEU A 399 2.35 -2.46 16.57
CA LEU A 399 0.92 -2.47 16.31
C LEU A 399 0.64 -1.43 15.23
N TRP A 400 0.10 -1.88 14.09
CA TRP A 400 -0.28 -1.02 12.97
C TRP A 400 -1.75 -0.61 13.05
N GLY A 401 -2.56 -1.43 13.70
CA GLY A 401 -4.01 -1.25 13.83
C GLY A 401 -4.79 -1.76 12.62
N GLY A 402 -6.08 -1.41 12.56
CA GLY A 402 -7.05 -1.83 11.56
C GLY A 402 -7.73 -3.18 11.83
N GLU A 403 -8.96 -3.31 11.33
CA GLU A 403 -9.70 -4.56 11.22
C GLU A 403 -9.60 -5.08 9.79
N MET A 404 -9.40 -6.39 9.63
CA MET A 404 -9.02 -7.01 8.35
C MET A 404 -9.94 -6.62 7.18
N VAL A 405 -11.26 -6.73 7.36
CA VAL A 405 -12.23 -6.43 6.29
C VAL A 405 -12.25 -4.92 5.96
N ALA A 406 -12.34 -4.07 6.98
CA ALA A 406 -12.38 -2.61 6.80
C ALA A 406 -11.09 -2.09 6.15
N HIS A 407 -9.94 -2.60 6.61
CA HIS A 407 -8.63 -2.23 6.07
C HIS A 407 -8.46 -2.69 4.62
N SER A 408 -8.88 -3.91 4.29
CA SER A 408 -8.82 -4.43 2.92
C SER A 408 -9.68 -3.61 1.96
N TRP A 409 -10.87 -3.18 2.41
CA TRP A 409 -11.73 -2.27 1.66
C TRP A 409 -11.09 -0.89 1.47
N ALA A 410 -10.48 -0.34 2.53
CA ALA A 410 -9.78 0.94 2.48
C ALA A 410 -8.62 0.92 1.47
N GLN A 411 -7.84 -0.17 1.41
CA GLN A 411 -6.79 -0.34 0.39
C GLN A 411 -7.36 -0.33 -1.03
N GLU A 412 -8.45 -1.06 -1.28
CA GLU A 412 -9.10 -1.10 -2.60
C GLU A 412 -9.63 0.28 -3.02
N ASP A 413 -10.42 0.92 -2.15
CA ASP A 413 -11.06 2.19 -2.46
C ASP A 413 -10.05 3.35 -2.55
N SER A 414 -9.11 3.43 -1.61
CA SER A 414 -8.10 4.50 -1.61
C SER A 414 -7.17 4.41 -2.81
N TRP A 415 -6.75 3.21 -3.23
CA TRP A 415 -5.89 3.06 -4.40
C TRP A 415 -6.55 3.59 -5.68
N ARG A 416 -7.81 3.21 -5.91
CA ARG A 416 -8.60 3.73 -7.04
C ARG A 416 -8.68 5.26 -7.01
N LYS A 417 -9.00 5.84 -5.85
CA LYS A 417 -9.11 7.30 -5.66
C LYS A 417 -7.76 8.01 -5.80
N VAL A 418 -6.66 7.40 -5.36
CA VAL A 418 -5.29 7.92 -5.56
C VAL A 418 -4.94 7.94 -7.04
N LEU A 419 -5.20 6.87 -7.78
CA LEU A 419 -4.99 6.85 -9.24
C LEU A 419 -5.83 7.90 -9.95
N ASP A 420 -7.10 8.06 -9.56
CA ASP A 420 -7.99 9.07 -10.14
C ASP A 420 -7.52 10.50 -9.82
N PHE A 421 -7.10 10.76 -8.58
CA PHE A 421 -6.53 12.04 -8.17
C PHE A 421 -5.26 12.37 -8.96
N LEU A 422 -4.34 11.41 -9.11
CA LEU A 422 -3.12 11.59 -9.93
C LEU A 422 -3.49 11.86 -11.40
N ARG A 423 -4.44 11.11 -11.97
CA ARG A 423 -4.89 11.34 -13.35
C ARG A 423 -5.46 12.75 -13.54
N GLN A 424 -6.35 13.17 -12.65
CA GLN A 424 -6.98 14.49 -12.70
C GLN A 424 -5.94 15.63 -12.62
N ASN A 425 -4.93 15.49 -11.78
CA ASN A 425 -3.96 16.57 -11.55
C ASN A 425 -2.76 16.55 -12.49
N LEU A 426 -2.44 15.39 -13.09
CA LEU A 426 -1.24 15.22 -13.92
C LEU A 426 -1.53 15.11 -15.42
N TYR A 427 -2.65 14.49 -15.81
CA TYR A 427 -3.00 14.30 -17.22
C TYR A 427 -3.94 15.38 -17.76
N VAL A 428 -4.85 15.90 -16.93
CA VAL A 428 -5.83 16.91 -17.38
C VAL A 428 -5.19 18.30 -17.36
N ASN A 429 -5.26 19.00 -18.49
CA ASN A 429 -4.92 20.42 -18.54
C ASN A 429 -6.02 21.22 -17.83
N THR A 430 -5.80 21.62 -16.59
CA THR A 430 -6.57 22.71 -15.95
C THR A 430 -6.15 24.06 -16.55
N ALA A 431 -6.50 24.26 -17.82
CA ALA A 431 -6.38 25.52 -18.52
C ALA A 431 -7.75 25.87 -19.13
N SER A 432 -8.72 26.24 -18.28
CA SER A 432 -9.92 27.00 -18.69
C SER A 432 -10.80 27.33 -17.48
N PHE A 433 -10.39 28.28 -16.63
CA PHE A 433 -11.33 29.14 -15.90
C PHE A 433 -10.75 30.55 -15.85
N SER A 434 -10.63 31.15 -17.03
CA SER A 434 -10.52 32.60 -17.19
C SER A 434 -11.60 33.03 -18.17
N ASN A 435 -12.84 33.13 -17.70
CA ASN A 435 -13.82 33.97 -18.39
C ASN A 435 -13.44 35.42 -18.10
N HIS A 436 -12.54 35.93 -18.94
CA HIS A 436 -12.45 37.37 -19.19
C HIS A 436 -13.81 37.84 -19.72
N GLY A 437 -14.25 38.97 -19.18
CA GLY A 437 -15.48 39.61 -19.58
C GLY A 437 -15.49 39.95 -21.07
N ASN A 438 -16.69 39.96 -21.62
CA ASN A 438 -16.99 40.81 -22.77
C ASN A 438 -17.89 41.93 -22.29
N SER A 439 -17.30 43.12 -22.28
CA SER A 439 -18.00 44.36 -22.54
C SER A 439 -18.71 44.28 -23.89
N LYS A 440 -20.01 44.56 -23.89
CA LYS A 440 -20.65 45.48 -24.83
C LYS A 440 -21.79 46.17 -24.11
#